data_AF-A0A1G7FH09-F1
#
_entry.id   AF-A0A1G7FH09-F1
#
_cell.length_a   1.000
_cell.length_b   1.000
_cell.length_c   1.000
_cell.angle_alpha   90.00
_cell.angle_beta   90.00
_cell.angle_gamma   90.00
#
_symmetry.space_group_name_H-M   'P 1'
#
loop_
_entity.id
_entity.type
_entity.pdbx_description
1 polymer ?
#
loop_
_entity_poly.entity_id
_entity_poly.type
_entity_poly.pdbx_seq_one_letter_code
_entity_poly.pdbx_strand_id
1 'polypeptide(L)'
;MDRGDVLSGAAFTAVLRSAMAFVVVLVLVGWAALAYVERSLTAELSDDVLQRWNIIATDHENEGSDHVVETISKVARLSSNGHHVAALFAPSGALVAGNLKTRPVGSGLQVGPMDHATPSLDGMAADYVYYAGPLGGNVLVVGQRLDLLYQTKILIFRSLTLSGFFIVLTMLSVGYYLSNQSLRRLRDIESALSRTSDGDMAVRIPYHGGTTQIDRIALQLNHHLDRLSRMVATTRNTAAAAAHDLKSPLGRAYLSLGKAMEKVEAGEDPGLELADTQDELEAMRVIFDSYLQLSRIEAGGDGLLTADVDLAALAGDLAETFALIAEDAGQSLTFTVEAGQDYGIRGDAQMLQQMVVNLLQNAVTHGPEGNRITAGLGRSDGRVLFTVADCGPGIPQASMQRVFEPFHRLDPSRSKPGSGLGLALVRAIAERHNGAVTLQNAKPGLIVEVSLPALAP
;
A
#
# COMPACT_ATOMS: atom_id res chain seq x y z
N MET A 1 -19.06 -7.07 16.78
CA MET A 1 -18.31 -6.92 15.52
C MET A 1 -17.79 -8.29 15.15
N ASP A 2 -18.26 -8.79 14.01
CA ASP A 2 -17.96 -10.13 13.53
C ASP A 2 -16.45 -10.25 13.34
N ARG A 3 -15.80 -11.11 14.13
CA ARG A 3 -14.35 -11.30 14.07
C ARG A 3 -14.08 -11.95 12.73
N GLY A 4 -13.57 -11.17 11.77
CA GLY A 4 -13.26 -11.64 10.41
C GLY A 4 -12.57 -12.99 10.47
N ASP A 5 -13.33 -14.03 10.13
CA ASP A 5 -12.88 -15.40 10.27
C ASP A 5 -11.85 -15.66 9.16
N VAL A 6 -10.77 -16.39 9.46
CA VAL A 6 -9.68 -16.63 8.48
C VAL A 6 -10.22 -17.29 7.21
N LEU A 7 -11.32 -18.03 7.36
CA LEU A 7 -12.05 -18.73 6.31
C LEU A 7 -12.91 -17.82 5.44
N SER A 8 -13.22 -16.60 5.88
CA SER A 8 -14.01 -15.60 5.14
C SER A 8 -13.16 -14.64 4.30
N GLY A 9 -11.83 -14.65 4.49
CA GLY A 9 -10.91 -13.76 3.79
C GLY A 9 -10.95 -13.93 2.26
N ALA A 10 -10.85 -12.82 1.52
CA ALA A 10 -10.83 -12.82 0.06
C ALA A 10 -9.73 -13.73 -0.53
N ALA A 11 -8.57 -13.79 0.13
CA ALA A 11 -7.47 -14.69 -0.26
C ALA A 11 -7.84 -16.17 -0.10
N PHE A 12 -8.44 -16.55 1.04
CA PHE A 12 -8.85 -17.93 1.29
C PHE A 12 -9.97 -18.37 0.35
N THR A 13 -10.98 -17.52 0.14
CA THR A 13 -12.09 -17.81 -0.79
C THR A 13 -11.63 -17.93 -2.25
N ALA A 14 -10.67 -17.11 -2.68
CA ALA A 14 -10.05 -17.24 -4.01
C ALA A 14 -9.31 -18.59 -4.14
N VAL A 15 -8.52 -18.98 -3.15
CA VAL A 15 -7.82 -20.27 -3.13
C VAL A 15 -8.82 -21.44 -3.11
N LEU A 16 -9.90 -21.35 -2.35
CA LEU A 16 -10.95 -22.37 -2.31
C LEU A 16 -11.63 -22.55 -3.68
N ARG A 17 -11.94 -21.45 -4.38
CA ARG A 17 -12.50 -21.49 -5.73
C ARG A 17 -11.51 -22.11 -6.73
N SER A 18 -10.23 -21.74 -6.64
CA SER A 18 -9.17 -22.32 -7.47
C SER A 18 -8.98 -23.81 -7.19
N ALA A 19 -9.05 -24.25 -5.93
CA ALA A 19 -8.99 -25.66 -5.56
C ALA A 19 -10.19 -26.44 -6.10
N MET A 20 -11.40 -25.87 -6.05
CA MET A 20 -12.60 -26.48 -6.62
C MET A 20 -12.48 -26.60 -8.15
N ALA A 21 -12.04 -25.54 -8.84
CA ALA A 21 -11.78 -25.58 -10.28
C ALA A 21 -10.70 -26.61 -10.64
N PHE A 22 -9.63 -26.70 -9.85
CA PHE A 22 -8.58 -27.70 -10.01
C PHE A 22 -9.13 -29.12 -9.91
N VAL A 23 -9.97 -29.42 -8.92
CA VAL A 23 -10.62 -30.73 -8.79
C VAL A 23 -11.48 -31.06 -9.99
N VAL A 24 -12.27 -30.11 -10.51
CA VAL A 24 -13.08 -30.30 -11.72
C VAL A 24 -12.20 -30.63 -12.93
N VAL A 25 -11.12 -29.87 -13.13
CA VAL A 25 -10.16 -30.12 -14.22
C VAL A 25 -9.47 -31.47 -14.04
N LEU A 26 -9.05 -31.82 -12.82
CA LEU A 26 -8.42 -33.11 -12.51
C LEU A 26 -9.34 -34.28 -12.84
N VAL A 27 -10.63 -34.18 -12.49
CA VAL A 27 -11.64 -35.20 -12.79
C VAL A 27 -11.86 -35.33 -14.30
N LEU A 28 -12.00 -34.21 -15.02
CA LEU A 28 -12.20 -34.21 -16.47
C LEU A 28 -11.00 -34.79 -17.22
N VAL A 29 -9.79 -34.35 -16.87
CA VAL A 29 -8.53 -34.84 -17.47
C VAL A 29 -8.30 -36.30 -17.10
N GLY A 30 -8.54 -36.69 -15.84
CA GLY A 30 -8.45 -38.07 -15.39
C GLY A 30 -9.41 -38.99 -16.13
N TRP A 31 -10.66 -38.58 -16.29
CA TRP A 31 -11.66 -39.32 -17.07
C TRP A 31 -11.25 -39.45 -18.54
N ALA A 32 -10.82 -38.36 -19.18
CA ALA A 32 -10.38 -38.36 -20.57
C ALA A 32 -9.15 -39.27 -20.78
N ALA A 33 -8.18 -39.21 -19.86
CA ALA A 33 -6.97 -40.06 -19.92
C ALA A 33 -7.31 -41.55 -19.77
N LEU A 34 -8.16 -41.90 -18.80
CA LEU A 34 -8.58 -43.29 -18.59
C LEU A 34 -9.40 -43.82 -19.79
N ALA A 35 -10.28 -43.00 -20.36
CA ALA A 35 -11.05 -43.35 -21.55
C ALA A 35 -10.16 -43.50 -22.80
N TYR A 36 -9.15 -42.64 -22.94
CA TYR A 36 -8.17 -42.73 -24.02
C TYR A 36 -7.33 -44.01 -23.91
N VAL A 37 -6.78 -44.28 -22.72
CA VAL A 37 -5.98 -45.50 -22.47
C VAL A 37 -6.80 -46.75 -22.72
N GLU A 38 -8.07 -46.78 -22.29
CA GLU A 38 -8.97 -47.90 -22.58
C GLU A 38 -9.19 -48.12 -24.08
N ARG A 39 -9.55 -47.07 -24.81
CA ARG A 39 -9.79 -47.16 -26.27
C ARG A 39 -8.52 -47.54 -27.02
N SER A 40 -7.38 -46.96 -26.66
CA SER A 40 -6.10 -47.23 -27.31
C SER A 40 -5.65 -48.67 -27.08
N LEU A 41 -5.65 -49.14 -25.82
CA LEU A 41 -5.24 -50.49 -25.48
C LEU A 41 -6.20 -51.54 -26.04
N THR A 42 -7.51 -51.32 -25.99
CA THR A 42 -8.48 -52.27 -26.57
C THR A 42 -8.36 -52.36 -28.09
N ALA A 43 -8.10 -51.25 -28.79
CA ALA A 43 -7.84 -51.25 -30.22
C ALA A 43 -6.55 -52.01 -30.57
N GLU A 44 -5.44 -51.73 -29.87
CA GLU A 44 -4.16 -52.40 -30.08
C GLU A 44 -4.24 -53.91 -29.79
N LEU A 45 -4.91 -54.30 -28.71
CA LEU A 45 -5.16 -55.71 -28.39
C LEU A 45 -6.07 -56.38 -29.41
N SER A 46 -7.04 -55.66 -29.96
CA SER A 46 -7.92 -56.18 -31.02
C SER A 46 -7.15 -56.48 -32.29
N ASP A 47 -6.26 -55.58 -32.69
CA ASP A 47 -5.40 -55.75 -33.87
C ASP A 47 -4.42 -56.92 -33.69
N ASP A 48 -3.78 -57.05 -32.53
CA ASP A 48 -2.88 -58.18 -32.23
C ASP A 48 -3.64 -59.53 -32.24
N VAL A 49 -4.82 -59.59 -31.65
CA VAL A 49 -5.68 -60.79 -31.68
C VAL A 49 -6.05 -61.16 -33.11
N LEU A 50 -6.43 -60.19 -33.93
CA LEU A 50 -6.82 -60.43 -35.32
C LEU A 50 -5.63 -60.84 -36.19
N GLN A 51 -4.45 -60.24 -35.98
CA GLN A 51 -3.21 -60.64 -36.65
C GLN A 51 -2.83 -62.08 -36.30
N ARG A 52 -2.88 -62.46 -35.02
CA ARG A 52 -2.58 -63.84 -34.58
C ARG A 52 -3.59 -64.85 -35.14
N TRP A 53 -4.87 -64.48 -35.20
CA TRP A 53 -5.89 -65.31 -35.84
C TRP A 53 -5.56 -65.53 -37.32
N ASN A 54 -5.20 -64.48 -38.06
CA ASN A 54 -4.84 -64.56 -39.48
C ASN A 54 -3.59 -65.43 -39.72
N ILE A 55 -2.59 -65.37 -38.85
CA ILE A 55 -1.39 -66.24 -38.94
C ILE A 55 -1.80 -67.71 -38.84
N ILE A 56 -2.58 -68.08 -37.81
CA ILE A 56 -3.03 -69.47 -37.63
C ILE A 56 -3.96 -69.90 -38.78
N ALA A 57 -4.79 -68.99 -39.30
CA ALA A 57 -5.65 -69.27 -40.45
C ALA A 57 -4.83 -69.52 -41.72
N THR A 58 -3.75 -68.78 -41.94
CA THR A 58 -2.84 -68.98 -43.07
C THR A 58 -2.05 -70.29 -42.95
N ASP A 59 -1.59 -70.62 -41.75
CA ASP A 59 -0.92 -71.91 -41.47
C ASP A 59 -1.84 -73.10 -41.75
N HIS A 60 -3.14 -72.97 -41.46
CA HIS A 60 -4.15 -73.99 -41.79
C HIS A 60 -4.24 -74.26 -43.28
N GLU A 61 -4.22 -73.21 -44.10
CA GLU A 61 -4.28 -73.32 -45.57
C GLU A 61 -3.03 -74.00 -46.14
N ASN A 62 -1.87 -73.79 -45.54
CA ASN A 62 -0.59 -74.29 -46.04
C ASN A 62 -0.23 -75.70 -45.54
N GLU A 63 -0.47 -76.01 -44.26
CA GLU A 63 0.01 -77.23 -43.60
C GLU A 63 -1.12 -78.18 -43.14
N GLY A 64 -2.38 -77.74 -43.24
CA GLY A 64 -3.55 -78.54 -42.93
C GLY A 64 -3.94 -78.58 -41.44
N SER A 65 -5.03 -79.30 -41.15
CA SER A 65 -5.68 -79.28 -39.83
C SER A 65 -4.86 -79.88 -38.68
N ASP A 66 -4.03 -80.90 -38.96
CA ASP A 66 -3.25 -81.58 -37.93
C ASP A 66 -2.14 -80.69 -37.36
N HIS A 67 -1.49 -79.88 -38.21
CA HIS A 67 -0.47 -78.92 -37.80
C HIS A 67 -1.07 -77.81 -36.93
N VAL A 68 -2.26 -77.31 -37.27
CA VAL A 68 -2.96 -76.29 -36.47
C VAL A 68 -3.35 -76.81 -35.08
N VAL A 69 -3.78 -78.07 -34.98
CA VAL A 69 -4.05 -78.72 -33.69
C VAL A 69 -2.79 -78.79 -32.85
N GLU A 70 -1.65 -79.17 -33.43
CA GLU A 70 -0.35 -79.17 -32.75
C GLU A 70 0.04 -77.77 -32.28
N THR A 71 -0.02 -76.77 -33.16
CA THR A 71 0.32 -75.37 -32.87
C THR A 71 -0.56 -74.77 -31.76
N ILE A 72 -1.88 -74.98 -31.83
CA ILE A 72 -2.81 -74.52 -30.78
C ILE A 72 -2.53 -75.25 -29.46
N SER A 73 -2.26 -76.55 -29.48
CA SER A 73 -1.93 -77.31 -28.26
C SER A 73 -0.61 -76.82 -27.63
N LYS A 74 0.37 -76.42 -28.45
CA LYS A 74 1.64 -75.85 -28.00
C LYS A 74 1.46 -74.45 -27.41
N VAL A 75 0.70 -73.59 -28.09
CA VAL A 75 0.35 -72.23 -27.60
C VAL A 75 -0.44 -72.31 -26.29
N ALA A 76 -1.38 -73.25 -26.18
CA ALA A 76 -2.17 -73.47 -24.97
C ALA A 76 -1.30 -73.92 -23.78
N ARG A 77 -0.32 -74.79 -24.01
CA ARG A 77 0.64 -75.23 -22.98
C ARG A 77 1.58 -74.11 -22.54
N LEU A 78 2.05 -73.29 -23.48
CA LEU A 78 2.93 -72.14 -23.19
C LEU A 78 2.18 -70.98 -22.51
N SER A 79 0.88 -70.86 -22.73
CA SER A 79 0.02 -69.79 -22.20
C SER A 79 -0.73 -70.18 -20.93
N SER A 80 -0.15 -71.03 -20.07
CA SER A 80 -0.79 -71.58 -18.86
C SER A 80 -1.33 -70.53 -17.87
N ASN A 81 -0.79 -69.31 -17.91
CA ASN A 81 -1.21 -68.17 -17.06
C ASN A 81 -2.55 -67.56 -17.52
N GLY A 82 -3.03 -67.95 -18.71
CA GLY A 82 -4.30 -67.54 -19.28
C GLY A 82 -4.37 -66.09 -19.77
N HIS A 83 -3.23 -65.41 -19.94
CA HIS A 83 -3.21 -64.09 -20.58
C HIS A 83 -3.58 -64.17 -22.07
N HIS A 84 -3.29 -65.30 -22.71
CA HIS A 84 -3.65 -65.57 -24.09
C HIS A 84 -4.52 -66.82 -24.15
N VAL A 85 -5.53 -66.78 -25.00
CA VAL A 85 -6.42 -67.90 -25.26
C VAL A 85 -6.37 -68.26 -26.73
N ALA A 86 -6.26 -69.55 -27.00
CA ALA A 86 -6.31 -70.12 -28.33
C ALA A 86 -7.05 -71.46 -28.22
N ALA A 87 -8.16 -71.60 -28.93
CA ALA A 87 -8.92 -72.84 -28.96
C ALA A 87 -9.61 -73.08 -30.30
N LEU A 88 -9.64 -74.36 -30.67
CA LEU A 88 -10.32 -74.88 -31.85
C LEU A 88 -11.51 -75.70 -31.38
N PHE A 89 -12.71 -75.34 -31.84
CA PHE A 89 -13.94 -76.04 -31.54
C PHE A 89 -14.50 -76.72 -32.79
N ALA A 90 -14.98 -77.95 -32.63
CA ALA A 90 -15.74 -78.65 -33.65
C ALA A 90 -17.07 -77.91 -33.93
N PRO A 91 -17.73 -78.13 -35.09
CA PRO A 91 -19.04 -77.56 -35.36
C PRO A 91 -20.09 -77.89 -34.29
N SER A 92 -19.95 -79.05 -33.64
CA SER A 92 -20.78 -79.50 -32.50
C SER A 92 -20.56 -78.73 -31.19
N GLY A 93 -19.55 -77.86 -31.13
CA GLY A 93 -19.15 -77.13 -29.91
C GLY A 93 -18.17 -77.88 -29.02
N ALA A 94 -17.77 -79.11 -29.38
CA ALA A 94 -16.74 -79.86 -28.66
C ALA A 94 -15.35 -79.22 -28.86
N LEU A 95 -14.56 -79.13 -27.78
CA LEU A 95 -13.18 -78.65 -27.84
C LEU A 95 -12.30 -79.69 -28.55
N VAL A 96 -11.63 -79.28 -29.64
CA VAL A 96 -10.68 -80.11 -30.39
C VAL A 96 -9.27 -79.93 -29.83
N ALA A 97 -8.85 -78.69 -29.61
CA ALA A 97 -7.57 -78.34 -29.02
C ALA A 97 -7.63 -76.93 -28.41
N GLY A 98 -6.88 -76.65 -27.35
CA GLY A 98 -6.76 -75.30 -26.79
C GLY A 98 -6.90 -75.21 -25.27
N ASN A 99 -7.01 -73.97 -24.78
CA ASN A 99 -7.09 -73.64 -23.35
C ASN A 99 -8.43 -73.00 -22.90
N LEU A 100 -9.46 -73.03 -23.74
CA LEU A 100 -10.83 -72.58 -23.40
C LEU A 100 -11.73 -73.77 -23.08
N LYS A 101 -12.63 -73.62 -22.11
CA LYS A 101 -13.61 -74.68 -21.75
C LYS A 101 -14.90 -74.57 -22.56
N THR A 102 -15.35 -73.35 -22.82
CA THR A 102 -16.62 -73.08 -23.50
C THR A 102 -16.39 -72.30 -24.78
N ARG A 103 -17.13 -72.66 -25.84
CA ARG A 103 -17.15 -71.89 -27.09
C ARG A 103 -17.89 -70.56 -26.86
N PRO A 104 -17.32 -69.41 -27.28
CA PRO A 104 -18.00 -68.12 -27.20
C PRO A 104 -19.23 -68.05 -28.12
N VAL A 105 -20.18 -67.19 -27.76
CA VAL A 105 -21.42 -66.97 -28.52
C VAL A 105 -21.19 -65.91 -29.60
N GLY A 106 -21.39 -66.27 -30.86
CA GLY A 106 -21.21 -65.38 -32.01
C GLY A 106 -19.85 -65.54 -32.70
N SER A 107 -19.64 -64.73 -33.74
CA SER A 107 -18.43 -64.70 -34.56
C SER A 107 -17.95 -63.26 -34.74
N GLY A 108 -16.67 -63.08 -35.07
CA GLY A 108 -16.02 -61.79 -35.20
C GLY A 108 -15.29 -61.35 -33.92
N LEU A 109 -14.86 -60.09 -33.90
CA LEU A 109 -14.18 -59.47 -32.78
C LEU A 109 -15.18 -59.11 -31.66
N GLN A 110 -14.91 -59.54 -30.44
CA GLN A 110 -15.77 -59.34 -29.29
C GLN A 110 -14.95 -59.06 -28.03
N VAL A 111 -15.58 -58.40 -27.07
CA VAL A 111 -15.05 -58.19 -25.71
C VAL A 111 -16.02 -58.80 -24.72
N GLY A 112 -15.52 -59.67 -23.85
CA GLY A 112 -16.35 -60.26 -22.81
C GLY A 112 -15.66 -61.37 -22.02
N PRO A 113 -16.34 -61.92 -21.01
CA PRO A 113 -15.79 -62.94 -20.14
C PRO A 113 -15.63 -64.27 -20.87
N MET A 114 -14.53 -64.98 -20.60
CA MET A 114 -14.28 -66.32 -21.15
C MET A 114 -13.96 -67.33 -20.04
N ASP A 115 -14.52 -68.54 -20.15
CA ASP A 115 -14.22 -69.66 -19.24
C ASP A 115 -12.91 -70.35 -19.64
N HIS A 116 -11.82 -69.80 -19.11
CA HIS A 116 -10.47 -70.34 -19.28
C HIS A 116 -10.22 -71.54 -18.36
N ALA A 117 -9.35 -72.46 -18.78
CA ALA A 117 -8.95 -73.64 -18.01
C ALA A 117 -8.48 -73.30 -16.58
N THR A 118 -7.73 -72.21 -16.42
CA THR A 118 -7.22 -71.69 -15.15
C THR A 118 -8.15 -70.62 -14.56
N PRO A 119 -8.63 -70.74 -13.30
CA PRO A 119 -9.45 -69.72 -12.66
C PRO A 119 -8.67 -68.41 -12.46
N SER A 120 -9.38 -67.28 -12.60
CA SER A 120 -8.84 -65.95 -12.29
C SER A 120 -8.51 -65.84 -10.80
N LEU A 121 -7.30 -65.41 -10.44
CA LEU A 121 -6.83 -65.30 -9.05
C LEU A 121 -7.62 -64.29 -8.21
N ASP A 122 -8.24 -63.27 -8.83
CA ASP A 122 -8.83 -62.12 -8.12
C ASP A 122 -10.36 -61.99 -8.20
N GLY A 123 -11.09 -63.02 -8.65
CA GLY A 123 -12.56 -63.03 -8.66
C GLY A 123 -13.25 -62.01 -9.60
N MET A 124 -12.50 -61.19 -10.35
CA MET A 124 -13.03 -60.41 -11.47
C MET A 124 -13.36 -61.35 -12.64
N ALA A 125 -14.47 -61.10 -13.33
CA ALA A 125 -14.74 -61.74 -14.61
C ALA A 125 -13.53 -61.49 -15.52
N ALA A 126 -12.87 -62.55 -15.97
CA ALA A 126 -11.71 -62.44 -16.83
C ALA A 126 -12.22 -62.03 -18.22
N ASP A 127 -12.38 -60.73 -18.43
CA ASP A 127 -12.74 -60.18 -19.73
C ASP A 127 -11.55 -60.37 -20.68
N TYR A 128 -11.86 -60.81 -21.89
CA TYR A 128 -10.91 -60.95 -22.99
C TYR A 128 -11.39 -60.10 -24.16
N VAL A 129 -10.44 -59.56 -24.91
CA VAL A 129 -10.66 -59.21 -26.31
C VAL A 129 -10.36 -60.48 -27.11
N TYR A 130 -11.30 -60.94 -27.93
CA TYR A 130 -11.12 -62.18 -28.70
C TYR A 130 -11.78 -62.09 -30.07
N TYR A 131 -11.27 -62.89 -31.01
CA TYR A 131 -11.83 -63.08 -32.33
C TYR A 131 -12.22 -64.55 -32.52
N ALA A 132 -13.46 -64.79 -32.92
CA ALA A 132 -13.98 -66.13 -33.22
C ALA A 132 -14.40 -66.24 -34.69
N GLY A 133 -13.78 -67.14 -35.46
CA GLY A 133 -14.03 -67.29 -36.89
C GLY A 133 -14.00 -68.75 -37.36
N PRO A 134 -14.68 -69.08 -38.47
CA PRO A 134 -14.64 -70.42 -39.05
C PRO A 134 -13.26 -70.73 -39.64
N LEU A 135 -12.76 -71.94 -39.42
CA LEU A 135 -11.50 -72.46 -39.94
C LEU A 135 -11.66 -73.94 -40.34
N GLY A 136 -11.69 -74.24 -41.64
CA GLY A 136 -11.76 -75.63 -42.14
C GLY A 136 -12.93 -76.47 -41.62
N GLY A 137 -14.07 -75.85 -41.31
CA GLY A 137 -15.25 -76.51 -40.70
C GLY A 137 -15.30 -76.47 -39.17
N ASN A 138 -14.18 -76.13 -38.52
CA ASN A 138 -14.09 -75.85 -37.09
C ASN A 138 -14.22 -74.34 -36.82
N VAL A 139 -14.23 -73.93 -35.55
CA VAL A 139 -14.19 -72.52 -35.14
C VAL A 139 -12.93 -72.27 -34.33
N LEU A 140 -12.07 -71.39 -34.84
CA LEU A 140 -10.88 -70.91 -34.15
C LEU A 140 -11.22 -69.67 -33.34
N VAL A 141 -10.86 -69.70 -32.07
CA VAL A 141 -10.97 -68.60 -31.12
C VAL A 141 -9.57 -68.22 -30.65
N VAL A 142 -9.18 -66.98 -30.88
CA VAL A 142 -7.93 -66.41 -30.36
C VAL A 142 -8.29 -65.17 -29.54
N GLY A 143 -7.64 -64.95 -28.40
CA GLY A 143 -7.92 -63.79 -27.56
C GLY A 143 -6.86 -63.49 -26.53
N GLN A 144 -6.97 -62.32 -25.92
CA GLN A 144 -6.06 -61.82 -24.88
C GLN A 144 -6.84 -61.18 -23.73
N ARG A 145 -6.36 -61.39 -22.51
CA ARG A 145 -7.00 -60.92 -21.27
C ARG A 145 -6.84 -59.41 -21.09
N LEU A 146 -7.86 -58.75 -20.52
CA LEU A 146 -7.88 -57.32 -20.21
C LEU A 146 -7.41 -56.97 -18.78
N ASP A 147 -6.78 -57.90 -18.06
CA ASP A 147 -6.33 -57.70 -16.68
C ASP A 147 -5.27 -56.59 -16.54
N LEU A 148 -4.32 -56.55 -17.47
CA LEU A 148 -3.31 -55.47 -17.55
C LEU A 148 -3.96 -54.09 -17.70
N LEU A 149 -5.03 -53.98 -18.49
CA LEU A 149 -5.78 -52.73 -18.67
C LEU A 149 -6.42 -52.29 -17.35
N TYR A 150 -7.09 -53.20 -16.64
CA TYR A 150 -7.70 -52.89 -15.34
C TYR A 150 -6.66 -52.52 -14.27
N GLN A 151 -5.53 -53.24 -14.19
CA GLN A 151 -4.45 -52.92 -13.27
C GLN A 151 -3.85 -51.55 -13.54
N THR A 152 -3.55 -51.23 -14.81
CA THR A 152 -3.04 -49.90 -15.20
C THR A 152 -4.04 -48.80 -14.87
N LYS A 153 -5.36 -49.00 -15.11
CA LYS A 153 -6.40 -48.05 -14.70
C LYS A 153 -6.41 -47.80 -13.20
N ILE A 154 -6.34 -48.85 -12.36
CA ILE A 154 -6.32 -48.71 -10.90
C ILE A 154 -5.07 -47.96 -10.44
N LEU A 155 -3.91 -48.25 -11.02
CA LEU A 155 -2.65 -47.55 -10.69
C LEU A 155 -2.72 -46.06 -11.06
N ILE A 156 -3.20 -45.73 -12.26
CA ILE A 156 -3.40 -44.34 -12.71
C ILE A 156 -4.41 -43.63 -11.80
N PHE A 157 -5.54 -44.27 -11.50
CA PHE A 157 -6.57 -43.67 -10.65
C PHE A 157 -6.04 -43.38 -9.24
N ARG A 158 -5.31 -44.33 -8.63
CA ARG A 158 -4.70 -44.16 -7.30
C ARG A 158 -3.66 -43.05 -7.29
N SER A 159 -2.77 -43.00 -8.28
CA SER A 159 -1.73 -41.96 -8.35
C SER A 159 -2.34 -40.57 -8.59
N LEU A 160 -3.38 -40.47 -9.43
CA LEU A 160 -4.11 -39.23 -9.69
C LEU A 160 -4.87 -38.74 -8.44
N THR A 161 -5.52 -39.65 -7.72
CA THR A 161 -6.24 -39.31 -6.49
C THR A 161 -5.29 -38.85 -5.39
N LEU A 162 -4.16 -39.55 -5.21
CA LEU A 162 -3.16 -39.20 -4.19
C LEU A 162 -2.48 -37.86 -4.50
N SER A 163 -2.05 -37.65 -5.75
CA SER A 163 -1.46 -36.37 -6.17
C SER A 163 -2.47 -35.22 -6.08
N GLY A 164 -3.72 -35.42 -6.50
CA GLY A 164 -4.80 -34.45 -6.36
C GLY A 164 -5.04 -34.04 -4.90
N PHE A 165 -5.07 -35.01 -3.98
CA PHE A 165 -5.22 -34.76 -2.55
C PHE A 165 -4.11 -33.86 -2.00
N PHE A 166 -2.85 -34.17 -2.30
CA PHE A 166 -1.72 -33.35 -1.83
C PHE A 166 -1.73 -31.94 -2.42
N ILE A 167 -2.05 -31.79 -3.72
CA ILE A 167 -2.12 -30.47 -4.36
C ILE A 167 -3.20 -29.60 -3.70
N VAL A 168 -4.39 -30.15 -3.48
CA VAL A 168 -5.49 -29.43 -2.82
C VAL A 168 -5.13 -29.07 -1.38
N LEU A 169 -4.52 -30.00 -0.64
CA LEU A 169 -4.06 -29.76 0.74
C LEU A 169 -3.04 -28.62 0.80
N THR A 170 -2.04 -28.61 -0.10
CA THR A 170 -1.05 -27.54 -0.19
C THR A 170 -1.69 -26.21 -0.58
N MET A 171 -2.60 -26.20 -1.56
CA MET A 171 -3.35 -24.98 -1.93
C MET A 171 -4.07 -24.39 -0.71
N LEU A 172 -4.89 -25.19 -0.02
CA LEU A 172 -5.65 -24.74 1.15
C LEU A 172 -4.73 -24.27 2.28
N SER A 173 -3.61 -24.94 2.51
CA SER A 173 -2.63 -24.56 3.54
C SER A 173 -1.99 -23.20 3.25
N VAL A 174 -1.56 -22.97 2.00
CA VAL A 174 -1.00 -21.68 1.56
C VAL A 174 -2.06 -20.57 1.65
N GLY A 175 -3.29 -20.86 1.21
CA GLY A 175 -4.41 -19.91 1.31
C GLY A 175 -4.72 -19.51 2.75
N TYR A 176 -4.74 -20.47 3.67
CA TYR A 176 -4.93 -20.23 5.10
C TYR A 176 -3.80 -19.36 5.68
N TYR A 177 -2.54 -19.67 5.35
CA TYR A 177 -1.38 -18.90 5.81
C TYR A 177 -1.45 -17.43 5.33
N LEU A 178 -1.67 -17.20 4.04
CA LEU A 178 -1.76 -15.85 3.46
C LEU A 178 -2.96 -15.05 4.00
N SER A 179 -4.10 -15.72 4.22
CA SER A 179 -5.30 -15.11 4.82
C SER A 179 -5.03 -14.66 6.26
N ASN A 180 -4.44 -15.55 7.07
CA ASN A 180 -4.11 -15.24 8.47
C ASN A 180 -3.07 -14.12 8.57
N GLN A 181 -2.05 -14.12 7.71
CA GLN A 181 -1.07 -13.03 7.64
C GLN A 181 -1.74 -11.68 7.35
N SER A 182 -2.66 -11.65 6.37
CA SER A 182 -3.38 -10.42 5.99
C SER A 182 -4.28 -9.91 7.11
N LEU A 183 -5.02 -10.81 7.78
CA LEU A 183 -5.89 -10.46 8.91
C LEU A 183 -5.12 -9.99 10.14
N ARG A 184 -3.90 -10.46 10.37
CA ARG A 184 -3.04 -9.92 11.43
C ARG A 184 -2.67 -8.47 11.14
N ARG A 185 -2.19 -8.18 9.92
CA ARG A 185 -1.83 -6.81 9.52
C ARG A 185 -3.02 -5.85 9.58
N LEU A 186 -4.22 -6.28 9.19
CA LEU A 186 -5.43 -5.46 9.32
C LEU A 186 -5.77 -5.14 10.77
N ARG A 187 -5.62 -6.11 11.69
CA ARG A 187 -5.81 -5.88 13.13
C ARG A 187 -4.77 -4.93 13.71
N ASP A 188 -3.53 -4.94 13.22
CA ASP A 188 -2.51 -3.98 13.65
C ASP A 188 -2.90 -2.54 13.26
N ILE A 189 -3.47 -2.36 12.06
CA ILE A 189 -4.00 -1.06 11.60
C ILE A 189 -5.19 -0.63 12.45
N GLU A 190 -6.16 -1.52 12.67
CA GLU A 190 -7.35 -1.26 13.50
C GLU A 190 -6.96 -0.86 14.93
N SER A 191 -6.04 -1.61 15.54
CA SER A 191 -5.52 -1.33 16.88
C SER A 191 -4.81 0.02 16.95
N ALA A 192 -3.97 0.33 15.95
CA ALA A 192 -3.29 1.62 15.89
C ALA A 192 -4.27 2.79 15.80
N LEU A 193 -5.28 2.68 14.92
CA LEU A 193 -6.32 3.71 14.76
C LEU A 193 -7.17 3.88 16.02
N SER A 194 -7.57 2.79 16.66
CA SER A 194 -8.32 2.85 17.93
C SER A 194 -7.51 3.58 19.00
N ARG A 195 -6.24 3.21 19.19
CA ARG A 195 -5.37 3.84 20.19
C ARG A 195 -5.14 5.33 19.89
N THR A 196 -4.98 5.70 18.62
CA THR A 196 -4.90 7.12 18.25
C THR A 196 -6.21 7.85 18.55
N SER A 197 -7.37 7.23 18.30
CA SER A 197 -8.67 7.80 18.67
C SER A 197 -8.82 8.00 20.18
N ASP A 198 -8.18 7.14 20.98
CA ASP A 198 -8.14 7.24 22.45
C ASP A 198 -7.09 8.27 22.95
N GLY A 199 -6.38 8.95 22.04
CA GLY A 199 -5.42 10.02 22.33
C GLY A 199 -3.95 9.62 22.35
N ASP A 200 -3.61 8.35 22.09
CA ASP A 200 -2.23 7.92 21.98
C ASP A 200 -1.63 8.29 20.61
N MET A 201 -1.06 9.49 20.55
CA MET A 201 -0.48 10.07 19.34
C MET A 201 0.88 9.50 18.95
N ALA A 202 1.52 8.69 19.80
CA ALA A 202 2.83 8.09 19.50
C ALA A 202 2.72 6.78 18.74
N VAL A 203 1.53 6.18 18.68
CA VAL A 203 1.31 4.87 18.05
C VAL A 203 1.47 4.96 16.55
N ARG A 204 2.16 3.98 15.98
CA ARG A 204 2.34 3.82 14.54
C ARG A 204 2.01 2.40 14.12
N ILE A 205 1.58 2.27 12.88
CA ILE A 205 1.27 0.99 12.26
C ILE A 205 2.60 0.29 11.95
N PRO A 206 2.80 -0.98 12.39
CA PRO A 206 4.02 -1.72 12.12
C PRO A 206 4.28 -1.89 10.62
N TYR A 207 5.44 -1.42 10.16
CA TYR A 207 5.89 -1.63 8.79
C TYR A 207 6.70 -2.91 8.69
N HIS A 208 6.25 -3.84 7.85
CA HIS A 208 6.83 -5.18 7.72
C HIS A 208 7.76 -5.33 6.50
N GLY A 209 8.23 -4.23 5.91
CA GLY A 209 9.20 -4.25 4.81
C GLY A 209 8.69 -4.83 3.49
N GLY A 210 7.38 -5.02 3.33
CA GLY A 210 6.78 -5.61 2.13
C GLY A 210 6.34 -4.56 1.10
N THR A 211 6.15 -5.01 -0.14
CA THR A 211 5.62 -4.21 -1.27
C THR A 211 4.11 -4.43 -1.49
N THR A 212 3.41 -4.96 -0.48
CA THR A 212 1.98 -5.27 -0.62
C THR A 212 1.12 -4.01 -0.59
N GLN A 213 -0.12 -4.10 -1.07
CA GLN A 213 -1.09 -2.99 -0.98
C GLN A 213 -1.32 -2.54 0.48
N ILE A 214 -1.31 -3.49 1.43
CA ILE A 214 -1.46 -3.19 2.86
C ILE A 214 -0.25 -2.40 3.39
N ASP A 215 0.97 -2.73 2.94
CA ASP A 215 2.19 -2.01 3.36
C ASP A 215 2.16 -0.54 2.87
N ARG A 216 1.69 -0.30 1.64
CA ARG A 216 1.50 1.05 1.10
C ARG A 216 0.46 1.84 1.90
N ILE A 217 -0.65 1.22 2.28
CA ILE A 217 -1.68 1.84 3.12
C ILE A 217 -1.10 2.17 4.50
N ALA A 218 -0.37 1.24 5.12
CA ALA A 218 0.28 1.46 6.42
C ALA A 218 1.24 2.66 6.38
N LEU A 219 2.05 2.78 5.33
CA LEU A 219 2.99 3.89 5.18
C LEU A 219 2.28 5.23 4.99
N GLN A 220 1.27 5.29 4.12
CA GLN A 220 0.47 6.50 3.92
C GLN A 220 -0.28 6.91 5.19
N LEU A 221 -0.86 5.93 5.89
CA LEU A 221 -1.60 6.19 7.13
C LEU A 221 -0.65 6.66 8.26
N ASN A 222 0.56 6.11 8.36
CA ASN A 222 1.59 6.64 9.26
C ASN A 222 1.94 8.10 8.96
N HIS A 223 2.07 8.50 7.69
CA HIS A 223 2.27 9.93 7.34
C HIS A 223 1.10 10.82 7.79
N HIS A 224 -0.14 10.34 7.66
CA HIS A 224 -1.31 11.06 8.17
C HIS A 224 -1.29 11.16 9.70
N LEU A 225 -0.94 10.07 10.40
CA LEU A 225 -0.75 10.07 11.86
C LEU A 225 0.32 11.08 12.28
N ASP A 226 1.46 11.15 11.58
CA ASP A 226 2.51 12.14 11.85
C ASP A 226 2.04 13.58 11.68
N ARG A 227 1.22 13.85 10.65
CA ARG A 227 0.62 15.19 10.43
C ARG A 227 -0.35 15.52 11.57
N LEU A 228 -1.19 14.58 11.97
CA LEU A 228 -2.13 14.74 13.10
C LEU A 228 -1.39 14.98 14.42
N SER A 229 -0.36 14.18 14.73
CA SER A 229 0.46 14.35 15.93
C SER A 229 1.09 15.75 15.99
N ARG A 230 1.64 16.22 14.86
CA ARG A 230 2.22 17.56 14.76
C ARG A 230 1.18 18.66 14.96
N MET A 231 0.04 18.59 14.27
CA MET A 231 -1.02 19.61 14.42
C MET A 231 -1.54 19.71 15.86
N VAL A 232 -1.76 18.58 16.53
CA VAL A 232 -2.22 18.58 17.93
C VAL A 232 -1.12 19.09 18.87
N ALA A 233 0.14 18.70 18.66
CA ALA A 233 1.25 19.20 19.46
C ALA A 233 1.42 20.72 19.31
N THR A 234 1.38 21.23 18.07
CA THR A 234 1.39 22.67 17.79
C THR A 234 0.25 23.33 18.53
N THR A 235 -1.01 22.95 18.27
CA THR A 235 -2.20 23.54 18.92
C THR A 235 -2.07 23.62 20.44
N ARG A 236 -1.59 22.55 21.09
CA ARG A 236 -1.41 22.51 22.55
C ARG A 236 -0.31 23.46 23.03
N ASN A 237 0.83 23.50 22.33
CA ASN A 237 1.93 24.38 22.66
C ASN A 237 1.56 25.85 22.44
N THR A 238 0.88 26.17 21.34
CA THR A 238 0.42 27.55 21.05
C THR A 238 -0.61 28.01 22.10
N ALA A 239 -1.56 27.15 22.47
CA ALA A 239 -2.54 27.48 23.50
C ALA A 239 -1.90 27.71 24.88
N ALA A 240 -0.91 26.89 25.25
CA ALA A 240 -0.18 27.05 26.51
C ALA A 240 0.63 28.35 26.54
N ALA A 241 1.30 28.70 25.43
CA ALA A 241 2.04 29.95 25.30
C ALA A 241 1.10 31.16 25.40
N ALA A 242 -0.02 31.16 24.65
CA ALA A 242 -1.00 32.25 24.69
C ALA A 242 -1.56 32.47 26.10
N ALA A 243 -1.88 31.39 26.84
CA ALA A 243 -2.36 31.49 28.21
C ALA A 243 -1.32 32.11 29.15
N HIS A 244 -0.05 31.74 28.99
CA HIS A 244 1.05 32.29 29.78
C HIS A 244 1.23 33.80 29.51
N ASP A 245 1.22 34.18 28.23
CA ASP A 245 1.55 35.54 27.80
C ASP A 245 0.40 36.53 27.99
N LEU A 246 -0.85 36.05 28.10
CA LEU A 246 -1.99 36.85 28.55
C LEU A 246 -2.07 36.98 30.08
N LYS A 247 -1.51 36.04 30.85
CA LYS A 247 -1.57 36.07 32.32
C LYS A 247 -0.78 37.23 32.91
N SER A 248 0.39 37.52 32.35
CA SER A 248 1.28 38.61 32.78
C SER A 248 0.64 40.00 32.65
N PRO A 249 0.15 40.41 31.46
CA PRO A 249 -0.55 41.68 31.31
C PRO A 249 -1.80 41.73 32.18
N LEU A 250 -2.54 40.62 32.34
CA LEU A 250 -3.76 40.60 33.15
C LEU A 250 -3.47 40.88 34.62
N GLY A 251 -2.39 40.31 35.15
CA GLY A 251 -1.93 40.62 36.49
C GLY A 251 -1.59 42.10 36.66
N ARG A 252 -0.87 42.69 35.71
CA ARG A 252 -0.48 44.11 35.77
C ARG A 252 -1.68 45.05 35.67
N ALA A 253 -2.61 44.80 34.75
CA ALA A 253 -3.84 45.57 34.63
C ALA A 253 -4.67 45.51 35.92
N TYR A 254 -4.79 44.33 36.52
CA TYR A 254 -5.52 44.15 37.79
C TYR A 254 -4.86 44.92 38.94
N LEU A 255 -3.53 44.88 39.05
CA LEU A 255 -2.79 45.66 40.05
C LEU A 255 -2.92 47.17 39.83
N SER A 256 -2.82 47.63 38.59
CA SER A 256 -2.93 49.07 38.27
C SER A 256 -4.32 49.59 38.57
N LEU A 257 -5.36 48.84 38.20
CA LEU A 257 -6.74 49.17 38.55
C LEU A 257 -6.96 49.22 40.07
N GLY A 258 -6.37 48.30 40.83
CA GLY A 258 -6.41 48.33 42.30
C GLY A 258 -5.79 49.60 42.89
N LYS A 259 -4.63 50.03 42.38
CA LYS A 259 -3.99 51.29 42.78
C LYS A 259 -4.81 52.52 42.40
N ALA A 260 -5.44 52.50 41.22
CA ALA A 260 -6.35 53.55 40.79
C ALA A 260 -7.51 53.70 41.79
N MET A 261 -8.09 52.58 42.25
CA MET A 261 -9.16 52.58 43.25
C MET A 261 -8.69 53.16 44.59
N GLU A 262 -7.53 52.76 45.10
CA GLU A 262 -6.95 53.31 46.35
C GLU A 262 -6.74 54.83 46.26
N LYS A 263 -6.25 55.34 45.13
CA LYS A 263 -6.07 56.78 44.92
C LYS A 263 -7.38 57.54 44.90
N VAL A 264 -8.40 57.00 44.23
CA VAL A 264 -9.74 57.60 44.24
C VAL A 264 -10.29 57.69 45.67
N GLU A 265 -10.12 56.64 46.47
CA GLU A 265 -10.54 56.65 47.89
C GLU A 265 -9.76 57.66 48.73
N ALA A 266 -8.48 57.88 48.42
CA ALA A 266 -7.64 58.89 49.04
C ALA A 266 -7.90 60.32 48.56
N GLY A 267 -8.75 60.51 47.53
CA GLY A 267 -8.99 61.82 46.90
C GLY A 267 -7.83 62.31 46.02
N GLU A 268 -6.95 61.41 45.62
CA GLU A 268 -5.84 61.66 44.69
C GLU A 268 -6.25 61.41 43.24
N ASP A 269 -5.46 61.90 42.28
CA ASP A 269 -5.68 61.67 40.84
C ASP A 269 -5.21 60.27 40.41
N PRO A 270 -6.13 59.38 39.97
CA PRO A 270 -5.80 58.03 39.49
C PRO A 270 -5.39 58.00 38.01
N GLY A 271 -5.28 59.14 37.33
CA GLY A 271 -5.12 59.21 35.88
C GLY A 271 -3.95 58.40 35.33
N LEU A 272 -2.85 58.32 36.07
CA LEU A 272 -1.67 57.54 35.67
C LEU A 272 -1.94 56.04 35.72
N GLU A 273 -2.55 55.53 36.79
CA GLU A 273 -2.89 54.12 36.96
C GLU A 273 -3.96 53.65 35.97
N LEU A 274 -4.91 54.53 35.62
CA LEU A 274 -5.90 54.27 34.58
C LEU A 274 -5.26 54.20 33.18
N ALA A 275 -4.30 55.09 32.88
CA ALA A 275 -3.53 55.03 31.64
C ALA A 275 -2.69 53.74 31.56
N ASP A 276 -1.99 53.38 32.64
CA ASP A 276 -1.24 52.12 32.73
C ASP A 276 -2.14 50.89 32.51
N THR A 277 -3.38 50.92 33.05
CA THR A 277 -4.37 49.85 32.83
C THR A 277 -4.78 49.78 31.36
N GLN A 278 -5.01 50.93 30.72
CA GLN A 278 -5.39 51.00 29.31
C GLN A 278 -4.28 50.49 28.39
N ASP A 279 -3.03 50.86 28.65
CA ASP A 279 -1.86 50.39 27.91
C ASP A 279 -1.72 48.86 28.00
N GLU A 280 -1.99 48.29 29.18
CA GLU A 280 -1.93 46.85 29.39
C GLU A 280 -3.06 46.08 28.67
N LEU A 281 -4.26 46.67 28.62
CA LEU A 281 -5.38 46.11 27.85
C LEU A 281 -5.14 46.19 26.34
N GLU A 282 -4.55 47.28 25.83
CA GLU A 282 -4.17 47.36 24.41
C GLU A 282 -3.07 46.35 24.08
N ALA A 283 -2.10 46.14 24.98
CA ALA A 283 -1.09 45.10 24.82
C ALA A 283 -1.73 43.70 24.70
N MET A 284 -2.75 43.38 25.51
CA MET A 284 -3.52 42.15 25.35
C MET A 284 -4.25 42.06 24.02
N ARG A 285 -4.88 43.16 23.59
CA ARG A 285 -5.62 43.20 22.32
C ARG A 285 -4.69 42.85 21.16
N VAL A 286 -3.49 43.45 21.14
CA VAL A 286 -2.46 43.14 20.14
C VAL A 286 -2.03 41.67 20.20
N ILE A 287 -1.83 41.09 21.40
CA ILE A 287 -1.52 39.67 21.57
C ILE A 287 -2.63 38.78 20.99
N PHE A 288 -3.89 39.11 21.27
CA PHE A 288 -5.05 38.34 20.84
C PHE A 288 -5.27 38.41 19.32
N ASP A 289 -5.20 39.61 18.74
CA ASP A 289 -5.32 39.82 17.29
C ASP A 289 -4.20 39.07 16.55
N SER A 290 -2.97 39.12 17.07
CA SER A 290 -1.84 38.39 16.52
C SER A 290 -2.01 36.87 16.61
N TYR A 291 -2.59 36.36 17.70
CA TYR A 291 -2.90 34.94 17.85
C TYR A 291 -3.95 34.47 16.86
N LEU A 292 -5.05 35.23 16.70
CA LEU A 292 -6.08 34.92 15.71
C LEU A 292 -5.51 34.93 14.29
N GLN A 293 -4.58 35.84 14.01
CA GLN A 293 -3.93 35.93 12.71
C GLN A 293 -2.98 34.75 12.45
N LEU A 294 -2.12 34.40 13.43
CA LEU A 294 -1.27 33.21 13.34
C LEU A 294 -2.10 31.93 13.19
N SER A 295 -3.17 31.79 13.97
CA SER A 295 -4.08 30.65 13.89
C SER A 295 -4.77 30.55 12.52
N ARG A 296 -5.16 31.67 11.90
CA ARG A 296 -5.69 31.68 10.51
C ARG A 296 -4.63 31.29 9.49
N ILE A 297 -3.38 31.68 9.71
CA ILE A 297 -2.25 31.30 8.85
C ILE A 297 -1.98 29.80 8.94
N GLU A 298 -1.98 29.23 10.15
CA GLU A 298 -1.78 27.80 10.40
C GLU A 298 -2.99 26.92 10.02
N ALA A 299 -4.22 27.40 10.23
CA ALA A 299 -5.45 26.66 9.95
C ALA A 299 -5.88 26.73 8.47
N GLY A 300 -5.47 27.79 7.77
CA GLY A 300 -5.54 27.81 6.31
C GLY A 300 -4.55 26.78 5.79
N GLY A 301 -5.02 25.54 5.58
CA GLY A 301 -4.23 24.43 5.07
C GLY A 301 -3.69 24.71 3.65
N ASP A 302 -3.48 23.67 2.85
CA ASP A 302 -2.96 23.76 1.47
C ASP A 302 -3.94 24.46 0.47
N GLY A 303 -4.72 25.45 0.92
CA GLY A 303 -5.50 26.33 0.08
C GLY A 303 -4.58 27.02 -0.92
N LEU A 304 -4.85 26.80 -2.21
CA LEU A 304 -4.01 27.28 -3.30
C LEU A 304 -3.80 28.78 -3.18
N LEU A 305 -2.53 29.18 -3.01
CA LEU A 305 -2.08 30.54 -3.26
C LEU A 305 -2.42 30.83 -4.73
N THR A 306 -3.39 31.71 -4.95
CA THR A 306 -4.07 31.82 -6.26
C THR A 306 -3.88 33.17 -6.91
N ALA A 307 -3.47 34.20 -6.16
CA ALA A 307 -3.23 35.53 -6.71
C ALA A 307 -1.75 35.71 -7.06
N ASP A 308 -1.51 36.34 -8.20
CA ASP A 308 -0.18 36.83 -8.56
C ASP A 308 -0.01 38.21 -7.92
N VAL A 309 1.02 38.36 -7.11
CA VAL A 309 1.30 39.57 -6.32
C VAL A 309 2.64 40.14 -6.77
N ASP A 310 2.64 41.40 -7.20
CA ASP A 310 3.87 42.15 -7.46
C ASP A 310 4.46 42.62 -6.11
N LEU A 311 5.49 41.91 -5.63
CA LEU A 311 6.12 42.25 -4.36
C LEU A 311 6.89 43.57 -4.43
N ALA A 312 7.36 44.00 -5.61
CA ALA A 312 8.08 45.27 -5.75
C ALA A 312 7.16 46.46 -5.56
N ALA A 313 5.98 46.44 -6.17
CA ALA A 313 4.95 47.46 -5.96
C ALA A 313 4.51 47.50 -4.48
N LEU A 314 4.16 46.34 -3.93
CA LEU A 314 3.70 46.24 -2.53
C LEU A 314 4.74 46.72 -1.52
N ALA A 315 6.00 46.28 -1.66
CA ALA A 315 7.06 46.65 -0.73
C ALA A 315 7.49 48.12 -0.93
N GLY A 316 7.44 48.63 -2.16
CA GLY A 316 7.70 50.04 -2.46
C GLY A 316 6.73 50.98 -1.74
N ASP A 317 5.43 50.76 -1.91
CA ASP A 317 4.38 51.58 -1.28
C ASP A 317 4.50 51.62 0.25
N LEU A 318 4.79 50.46 0.85
CA LEU A 318 5.01 50.36 2.29
C LEU A 318 6.31 51.02 2.72
N ALA A 319 7.39 50.88 1.95
CA ALA A 319 8.67 51.52 2.26
C ALA A 319 8.57 53.04 2.24
N GLU A 320 7.82 53.64 1.31
CA GLU A 320 7.55 55.08 1.30
C GLU A 320 6.83 55.53 2.58
N THR A 321 5.82 54.78 3.00
CA THR A 321 5.08 55.07 4.25
C THR A 321 6.00 54.96 5.47
N PHE A 322 6.82 53.91 5.54
CA PHE A 322 7.75 53.69 6.66
C PHE A 322 8.96 54.63 6.62
N ALA A 323 9.33 55.20 5.48
CA ALA A 323 10.37 56.22 5.40
C ALA A 323 9.99 57.47 6.20
N LEU A 324 8.73 57.92 6.08
CA LEU A 324 8.20 59.04 6.88
C LEU A 324 8.22 58.74 8.39
N ILE A 325 7.84 57.52 8.78
CA ILE A 325 7.86 57.08 10.19
C ILE A 325 9.30 57.01 10.70
N ALA A 326 10.24 56.53 9.89
CA ALA A 326 11.65 56.48 10.23
C ALA A 326 12.22 57.90 10.42
N GLU A 327 11.89 58.83 9.52
CA GLU A 327 12.32 60.24 9.60
C GLU A 327 11.82 60.94 10.88
N ASP A 328 10.55 60.74 11.25
CA ASP A 328 9.97 61.28 12.49
C ASP A 328 10.68 60.72 13.75
N ALA A 329 11.18 59.48 13.66
CA ALA A 329 12.00 58.85 14.68
C ALA A 329 13.50 59.22 14.62
N GLY A 330 13.90 60.14 13.74
CA GLY A 330 15.30 60.54 13.54
C GLY A 330 16.18 59.49 12.86
N GLN A 331 15.57 58.62 12.05
CA GLN A 331 16.19 57.53 11.30
C GLN A 331 16.07 57.76 9.79
N SER A 332 16.67 56.88 8.98
CA SER A 332 16.53 56.92 7.51
C SER A 332 16.23 55.53 6.96
N LEU A 333 15.40 55.46 5.93
CA LEU A 333 15.02 54.23 5.24
C LEU A 333 15.22 54.40 3.74
N THR A 334 15.97 53.49 3.13
CA THR A 334 16.15 53.44 1.67
C THR A 334 15.62 52.12 1.13
N PHE A 335 14.81 52.17 0.08
CA PHE A 335 14.33 50.99 -0.64
C PHE A 335 14.99 50.88 -2.01
N THR A 336 15.54 49.71 -2.33
CA THR A 336 16.22 49.46 -3.61
C THR A 336 15.73 48.17 -4.26
N VAL A 337 15.45 48.22 -5.57
CA VAL A 337 15.03 47.07 -6.37
C VAL A 337 15.96 46.96 -7.57
N GLU A 338 16.42 45.75 -7.92
CA GLU A 338 17.24 45.57 -9.13
C GLU A 338 16.38 45.81 -10.38
N ALA A 339 16.84 46.71 -11.26
CA ALA A 339 16.09 47.06 -12.46
C ALA A 339 16.03 45.89 -13.46
N GLY A 340 14.87 45.73 -14.12
CA GLY A 340 14.70 44.77 -15.23
C GLY A 340 14.38 43.34 -14.81
N GLN A 341 14.07 43.10 -13.54
CA GLN A 341 13.60 41.81 -13.03
C GLN A 341 12.12 41.86 -12.64
N ASP A 342 11.43 40.72 -12.76
CA ASP A 342 10.08 40.52 -12.24
C ASP A 342 10.15 40.01 -10.78
N TYR A 343 9.36 40.61 -9.90
CA TYR A 343 9.24 40.24 -8.48
C TYR A 343 7.85 39.68 -8.14
N GLY A 344 7.16 39.16 -9.15
CA GLY A 344 5.90 38.44 -9.00
C GLY A 344 6.04 37.20 -8.12
N ILE A 345 5.10 37.04 -7.19
CA ILE A 345 4.99 35.90 -6.28
C ILE A 345 3.56 35.42 -6.28
N ARG A 346 3.37 34.10 -6.26
CA ARG A 346 2.04 33.51 -6.12
C ARG A 346 1.67 33.41 -4.66
N GLY A 347 0.67 34.17 -4.22
CA GLY A 347 0.48 34.40 -2.79
C GLY A 347 -0.84 35.01 -2.38
N ASP A 348 -0.94 35.29 -1.08
CA ASP A 348 -1.96 36.12 -0.47
C ASP A 348 -1.37 37.52 -0.23
N ALA A 349 -1.92 38.53 -0.91
CA ALA A 349 -1.42 39.90 -0.85
C ALA A 349 -1.47 40.48 0.57
N GLN A 350 -2.49 40.16 1.37
CA GLN A 350 -2.60 40.67 2.74
C GLN A 350 -1.53 40.05 3.65
N MET A 351 -1.23 38.77 3.46
CA MET A 351 -0.15 38.10 4.20
C MET A 351 1.22 38.67 3.83
N LEU A 352 1.49 38.85 2.54
CA LEU A 352 2.75 39.44 2.08
C LEU A 352 2.89 40.89 2.55
N GLN A 353 1.81 41.67 2.56
CA GLN A 353 1.79 43.03 3.11
C GLN A 353 2.18 43.02 4.59
N GLN A 354 1.57 42.13 5.37
CA GLN A 354 1.86 41.99 6.79
C GLN A 354 3.32 41.58 7.05
N MET A 355 3.86 40.68 6.23
CA MET A 355 5.27 40.28 6.31
C MET A 355 6.20 41.48 6.15
N VAL A 356 5.96 42.32 5.13
CA VAL A 356 6.75 43.53 4.88
C VAL A 356 6.60 44.52 6.04
N VAL A 357 5.36 44.81 6.46
CA VAL A 357 5.08 45.70 7.60
C VAL A 357 5.83 45.25 8.85
N ASN A 358 5.78 43.96 9.19
CA ASN A 358 6.44 43.43 10.37
C ASN A 358 7.97 43.61 10.33
N LEU A 359 8.59 43.44 9.16
CA LEU A 359 10.04 43.61 9.02
C LEU A 359 10.45 45.07 9.09
N LEU A 360 9.75 45.96 8.38
CA LEU A 360 10.04 47.40 8.41
C LEU A 360 9.80 47.99 9.80
N GLN A 361 8.68 47.64 10.45
CA GLN A 361 8.36 48.07 11.80
C GLN A 361 9.40 47.58 12.82
N ASN A 362 9.88 46.35 12.69
CA ASN A 362 10.97 45.84 13.54
C ASN A 362 12.23 46.68 13.38
N ALA A 363 12.63 47.00 12.14
CA ALA A 363 13.82 47.79 11.86
C ALA A 363 13.73 49.21 12.46
N VAL A 364 12.57 49.87 12.35
CA VAL A 364 12.35 51.20 12.93
C VAL A 364 12.34 51.16 14.46
N THR A 365 11.61 50.20 15.04
CA THR A 365 11.40 50.12 16.49
C THR A 365 12.69 49.71 17.22
N HIS A 366 13.41 48.72 16.72
CA HIS A 366 14.57 48.14 17.40
C HIS A 366 15.91 48.77 17.01
N GLY A 367 15.92 49.65 16.02
CA GLY A 367 17.06 50.47 15.64
C GLY A 367 17.61 51.36 16.78
N PRO A 368 18.91 51.73 16.72
CA PRO A 368 19.47 52.76 17.56
C PRO A 368 19.04 54.16 17.07
N GLU A 369 19.35 55.20 17.82
CA GLU A 369 19.18 56.58 17.34
C GLU A 369 20.02 56.81 16.07
N GLY A 370 19.47 57.49 15.06
CA GLY A 370 20.14 57.65 13.76
C GLY A 370 20.23 56.38 12.93
N ASN A 371 19.36 55.38 13.15
CA ASN A 371 19.35 54.11 12.41
C ASN A 371 19.32 54.34 10.89
N ARG A 372 20.12 53.57 10.16
CA ARG A 372 20.03 53.48 8.69
C ARG A 372 19.44 52.12 8.33
N ILE A 373 18.23 52.17 7.80
CA ILE A 373 17.47 51.00 7.37
C ILE A 373 17.60 50.89 5.86
N THR A 374 18.02 49.73 5.37
CA THR A 374 18.02 49.44 3.94
C THR A 374 17.09 48.26 3.69
N ALA A 375 16.07 48.49 2.89
CA ALA A 375 15.18 47.44 2.40
C ALA A 375 15.41 47.22 0.90
N GLY A 376 15.24 46.01 0.41
CA GLY A 376 15.36 45.79 -1.02
C GLY A 376 14.89 44.44 -1.50
N LEU A 377 14.80 44.33 -2.82
CA LEU A 377 14.43 43.12 -3.54
C LEU A 377 15.54 42.71 -4.50
N GLY A 378 15.86 41.41 -4.46
CA GLY A 378 16.74 40.75 -5.42
C GLY A 378 16.14 39.44 -5.92
N ARG A 379 16.77 38.83 -6.93
CA ARG A 379 16.37 37.51 -7.42
C ARG A 379 17.60 36.60 -7.50
N SER A 380 17.50 35.42 -6.93
CA SER A 380 18.54 34.38 -7.03
C SER A 380 17.90 33.01 -7.15
N ASP A 381 18.43 32.17 -8.04
CA ASP A 381 18.04 30.74 -8.18
C ASP A 381 16.52 30.50 -8.28
N GLY A 382 15.81 31.36 -9.01
CA GLY A 382 14.35 31.25 -9.19
C GLY A 382 13.54 31.68 -7.95
N ARG A 383 14.14 32.41 -7.02
CA ARG A 383 13.49 32.95 -5.82
C ARG A 383 13.59 34.47 -5.79
N VAL A 384 12.54 35.12 -5.30
CA VAL A 384 12.54 36.53 -4.91
C VAL A 384 13.07 36.63 -3.49
N LEU A 385 14.05 37.50 -3.26
CA LEU A 385 14.67 37.76 -1.97
C LEU A 385 14.24 39.15 -1.51
N PHE A 386 13.50 39.22 -0.41
CA PHE A 386 13.20 40.49 0.27
C PHE A 386 14.09 40.62 1.49
N THR A 387 14.90 41.68 1.52
CA THR A 387 15.91 41.88 2.55
C THR A 387 15.67 43.19 3.27
N VAL A 388 15.69 43.16 4.59
CA VAL A 388 15.66 44.35 5.46
C VAL A 388 16.88 44.29 6.38
N ALA A 389 17.70 45.34 6.32
CA ALA A 389 18.88 45.48 7.18
C ALA A 389 18.79 46.75 8.03
N ASP A 390 19.19 46.65 9.29
CA ASP A 390 19.30 47.77 10.23
C ASP A 390 20.74 47.92 10.78
N CYS A 391 21.00 48.98 11.54
CA CYS A 391 22.25 49.21 12.26
C CYS A 391 22.13 48.92 13.77
N GLY A 392 21.17 48.07 14.17
CA GLY A 392 20.88 47.71 15.56
C GLY A 392 21.95 46.86 16.26
N PRO A 393 21.69 46.44 17.52
CA PRO A 393 22.62 45.62 18.28
C PRO A 393 22.80 44.20 17.71
N GLY A 394 21.99 43.81 16.73
CA GLY A 394 21.93 42.44 16.20
C GLY A 394 21.29 41.47 17.18
N ILE A 395 21.40 40.17 16.88
CA ILE A 395 20.85 39.08 17.68
C ILE A 395 21.99 38.19 18.18
N PRO A 396 22.08 37.89 19.50
CA PRO A 396 23.03 36.90 20.01
C PRO A 396 22.86 35.55 19.31
N GLN A 397 23.98 34.90 18.96
CA GLN A 397 23.94 33.66 18.15
C GLN A 397 23.11 32.54 18.81
N ALA A 398 23.10 32.45 20.14
CA ALA A 398 22.30 31.49 20.90
C ALA A 398 20.78 31.72 20.78
N SER A 399 20.35 32.92 20.39
CA SER A 399 18.94 33.31 20.29
C SER A 399 18.43 33.37 18.85
N MET A 400 19.29 33.24 17.83
CA MET A 400 18.90 33.35 16.41
C MET A 400 17.80 32.39 15.98
N GLN A 401 17.72 31.19 16.55
CA GLN A 401 16.63 30.25 16.26
C GLN A 401 15.37 30.55 17.08
N ARG A 402 15.55 31.06 18.29
CA ARG A 402 14.47 31.30 19.26
C ARG A 402 13.70 32.58 18.99
N VAL A 403 14.27 33.56 18.27
CA VAL A 403 13.54 34.78 17.88
C VAL A 403 12.38 34.53 16.91
N PHE A 404 12.29 33.34 16.32
CA PHE A 404 11.14 32.89 15.56
C PHE A 404 10.07 32.21 16.42
N GLU A 405 10.35 31.93 17.70
CA GLU A 405 9.34 31.46 18.64
C GLU A 405 8.36 32.62 18.91
N PRO A 406 7.05 32.39 18.82
CA PRO A 406 6.05 33.39 19.18
C PRO A 406 6.35 33.98 20.56
N PHE A 407 6.24 35.31 20.68
CA PHE A 407 6.40 36.06 21.94
C PHE A 407 7.82 36.08 22.53
N HIS A 408 8.83 35.55 21.82
CA HIS A 408 10.21 35.57 22.31
C HIS A 408 10.83 36.96 22.18
N ARG A 409 11.15 37.60 23.31
CA ARG A 409 11.87 38.89 23.38
C ARG A 409 13.29 38.69 23.89
N LEU A 410 14.27 39.34 23.24
CA LEU A 410 15.68 39.28 23.63
C LEU A 410 15.99 40.00 24.95
N ASP A 411 15.19 41.02 25.30
CA ASP A 411 15.35 41.77 26.54
C ASP A 411 13.98 42.27 27.04
N PRO A 412 13.39 41.64 28.08
CA PRO A 412 12.09 42.03 28.64
C PRO A 412 12.11 43.40 29.33
N SER A 413 13.30 43.91 29.66
CA SER A 413 13.49 45.12 30.49
C SER A 413 13.48 46.44 29.71
N ARG A 414 13.53 46.39 28.37
CA ARG A 414 13.47 47.59 27.51
C ARG A 414 12.02 48.03 27.32
N SER A 415 11.75 49.28 27.68
CA SER A 415 10.49 50.03 27.52
C SER A 415 10.02 50.26 26.07
N LYS A 416 10.60 49.56 25.08
CA LYS A 416 10.19 49.68 23.68
C LYS A 416 8.96 48.78 23.41
N PRO A 417 7.88 49.30 22.82
CA PRO A 417 6.67 48.53 22.51
C PRO A 417 6.97 47.42 21.49
N GLY A 418 6.37 46.22 21.68
CA GLY A 418 6.52 45.10 20.75
C GLY A 418 6.11 43.76 21.36
N SER A 419 5.25 43.01 20.66
CA SER A 419 4.65 41.75 21.13
C SER A 419 5.56 40.51 21.01
N GLY A 420 6.74 40.64 20.40
CA GLY A 420 7.64 39.50 20.14
C GLY A 420 7.13 38.53 19.07
N LEU A 421 6.07 38.87 18.34
CA LEU A 421 5.44 38.01 17.32
C LEU A 421 5.88 38.30 15.89
N GLY A 422 6.50 39.47 15.63
CA GLY A 422 6.76 39.94 14.28
C GLY A 422 7.54 38.94 13.41
N LEU A 423 8.67 38.44 13.91
CA LEU A 423 9.51 37.47 13.20
C LEU A 423 8.87 36.08 13.11
N ALA A 424 8.13 35.66 14.14
CA ALA A 424 7.36 34.41 14.11
C ALA A 424 6.31 34.42 13.00
N LEU A 425 5.60 35.55 12.83
CA LEU A 425 4.61 35.73 11.77
C LEU A 425 5.26 35.80 10.39
N VAL A 426 6.39 36.50 10.25
CA VAL A 426 7.18 36.54 9.00
C VAL A 426 7.57 35.13 8.57
N ARG A 427 8.04 34.29 9.52
CA ARG A 427 8.36 32.89 9.26
C ARG A 427 7.15 32.08 8.84
N ALA A 428 6.03 32.19 9.55
CA ALA A 428 4.81 31.47 9.22
C ALA A 428 4.27 31.85 7.83
N ILE A 429 4.31 33.14 7.48
CA ILE A 429 3.92 33.64 6.15
C ILE A 429 4.87 33.11 5.08
N ALA A 430 6.19 33.18 5.30
CA ALA A 430 7.18 32.66 4.36
C ALA A 430 6.99 31.15 4.14
N GLU A 431 6.91 30.34 5.20
CA GLU A 431 6.71 28.90 5.10
C GLU A 431 5.41 28.55 4.35
N ARG A 432 4.31 29.29 4.61
CA ARG A 432 3.05 29.13 3.88
C ARG A 432 3.18 29.44 2.38
N HIS A 433 4.09 30.33 2.00
CA HIS A 433 4.42 30.65 0.60
C HIS A 433 5.54 29.77 0.02
N ASN A 434 5.87 28.63 0.64
CA ASN A 434 7.01 27.76 0.27
C ASN A 434 8.36 28.51 0.29
N GLY A 435 8.43 29.49 1.18
CA GLY A 435 9.55 30.36 1.45
C GLY A 435 10.42 29.90 2.61
N ALA A 436 11.47 30.66 2.86
CA ALA A 436 12.32 30.53 4.05
C ALA A 436 12.79 31.90 4.53
N VAL A 437 13.04 32.03 5.83
CA VAL A 437 13.58 33.25 6.45
C VAL A 437 14.95 32.96 7.02
N THR A 438 15.91 33.84 6.75
CA THR A 438 17.28 33.77 7.26
C THR A 438 17.61 35.06 8.03
N LEU A 439 18.45 34.91 9.06
CA LEU A 439 18.94 36.01 9.88
C LEU A 439 20.45 36.03 9.84
N GLN A 440 21.02 37.21 9.60
CA GLN A 440 22.46 37.42 9.60
C GLN A 440 22.81 38.69 10.37
N ASN A 441 23.80 38.63 11.26
CA ASN A 441 24.30 39.85 11.92
C ASN A 441 25.19 40.64 10.95
N ALA A 442 24.89 41.93 10.74
CA ALA A 442 25.66 42.87 9.91
C ALA A 442 26.85 43.52 10.63
N LYS A 443 26.92 43.40 11.96
CA LYS A 443 28.02 43.89 12.83
C LYS A 443 28.48 45.35 12.55
N PRO A 444 27.78 46.38 13.06
CA PRO A 444 26.52 46.29 13.82
C PRO A 444 25.33 46.02 12.90
N GLY A 445 24.23 45.53 13.47
CA GLY A 445 22.98 45.36 12.75
C GLY A 445 22.50 43.94 12.58
N LEU A 446 21.26 43.83 12.11
CA LEU A 446 20.62 42.60 11.70
C LEU A 446 20.16 42.72 10.25
N ILE A 447 20.40 41.67 9.48
CA ILE A 447 19.83 41.45 8.14
C ILE A 447 18.81 40.34 8.30
N VAL A 448 17.57 40.64 7.94
CA VAL A 448 16.50 39.66 7.79
C VAL A 448 16.22 39.50 6.31
N GLU A 449 16.37 38.28 5.80
CA GLU A 449 16.11 37.97 4.41
C GLU A 449 14.99 36.93 4.32
N VAL A 450 13.99 37.22 3.50
CA VAL A 450 12.90 36.29 3.18
C VAL A 450 13.03 35.87 1.73
N SER A 451 13.16 34.56 1.52
CA SER A 451 13.24 33.96 0.19
C SER A 451 11.91 33.31 -0.19
N LEU A 452 11.30 33.74 -1.27
CA LEU A 452 10.01 33.26 -1.76
C LEU A 452 10.18 32.69 -3.19
N PRO A 453 9.47 31.62 -3.57
CA PRO A 453 9.48 31.16 -4.95
C PRO A 453 8.98 32.26 -5.88
N ALA A 454 9.77 32.60 -6.89
CA ALA A 454 9.34 33.57 -7.89
C ALA A 454 8.25 32.96 -8.77
N LEU A 455 7.38 33.80 -9.34
CA LEU A 455 6.56 33.36 -10.47
C LEU A 455 7.49 32.85 -11.58
N ALA A 456 7.16 31.66 -12.09
CA ALA A 456 7.79 31.19 -13.32
C ALA A 456 7.42 32.18 -14.45
N PRO A 457 8.38 32.60 -15.28
CA PRO A 457 8.12 33.50 -16.39
C PRO A 457 7.18 32.90 -17.43
#